data_AF-A0A369T6K2-F1
#
_entry.id   AF-A0A369T6K2-F1
#
_cell.length_a   1.000
_cell.length_b   1.000
_cell.length_c   1.000
_cell.angle_alpha   90.00
_cell.angle_beta   90.00
_cell.angle_gamma   90.00
#
_symmetry.space_group_name_H-M   'P 1'
#
loop_
_entity.id
_entity.type
_entity.pdbx_description
1 polymer ?
#
loop_
_entity_poly.entity_id
_entity_poly.type
_entity_poly.pdbx_seq_one_letter_code
_entity_poly.pdbx_strand_id
1 'polypeptide(L)' 'MDDKLLRLREKLASTSTETLKEYHGRMKQGIIPSSLTEFSSLGKNVIMKYLEKELILRGVIKKKRRVRIY' A
#
# COMPACT_ATOMS: atom_id res chain seq x y z
N MET A 1 4.68 9.44 -16.22
CA MET A 1 3.99 8.45 -15.36
C MET A 1 4.56 8.44 -13.94
N ASP A 2 5.80 8.91 -13.73
CA ASP A 2 6.53 8.86 -12.47
C ASP A 2 6.00 9.77 -11.35
N ASP A 3 5.40 10.90 -11.69
CA ASP A 3 4.96 11.91 -10.72
C ASP A 3 3.86 11.39 -9.75
N LYS A 4 2.87 10.68 -10.29
CA LYS A 4 1.80 10.06 -9.48
C LYS A 4 2.32 8.99 -8.52
N LEU A 5 3.34 8.24 -8.95
CA LEU A 5 3.92 7.18 -8.13
C LEU A 5 4.73 7.76 -6.98
N LEU A 6 5.48 8.83 -7.25
CA LEU A 6 6.21 9.58 -6.22
C LEU A 6 5.23 10.15 -5.18
N ARG A 7 4.18 10.85 -5.63
CA ARG A 7 3.13 11.39 -4.77
C ARG A 7 2.42 10.33 -3.93
N LEU A 8 2.17 9.15 -4.48
CA LEU A 8 1.63 8.02 -3.70
C LEU A 8 2.58 7.64 -2.57
N ARG A 9 3.87 7.52 -2.85
CA ARG A 9 4.86 7.14 -1.82
C ARG A 9 4.96 8.17 -0.72
N GLU A 10 4.98 9.46 -1.07
CA GLU A 10 4.98 10.56 -0.10
C GLU A 10 3.70 10.57 0.74
N LYS A 11 2.52 10.39 0.11
CA LYS A 11 1.24 10.27 0.82
C LYS A 11 1.28 9.13 1.83
N LEU A 12 1.72 7.94 1.42
CA LEU A 12 1.79 6.77 2.30
C LEU A 12 2.82 6.97 3.43
N ALA A 13 3.96 7.61 3.14
CA ALA A 13 4.98 7.94 4.14
C ALA A 13 4.49 8.98 5.17
N SER A 14 3.70 9.96 4.74
CA SER A 14 3.09 10.97 5.62
C SER A 14 1.86 10.45 6.37
N THR A 15 1.30 9.31 5.98
CA THR A 15 0.08 8.76 6.60
C THR A 15 0.44 8.01 7.89
N SER A 16 -0.40 8.15 8.92
CA SER A 16 -0.22 7.44 10.18
C SER A 16 -0.32 5.92 10.01
N THR A 17 0.45 5.19 10.82
CA THR A 17 0.53 3.74 10.77
C THR A 17 -0.83 3.05 10.96
N GLU A 18 -1.70 3.59 11.80
CA GLU A 18 -3.07 3.10 12.02
C GLU A 18 -3.93 3.23 10.76
N THR A 19 -3.87 4.38 10.10
CA THR A 19 -4.59 4.62 8.83
C THR A 19 -4.07 3.69 7.72
N LEU A 20 -2.77 3.44 7.65
CA LEU A 20 -2.20 2.47 6.71
C LEU A 20 -2.70 1.04 6.97
N LYS A 21 -2.89 0.63 8.23
CA LYS A 21 -3.49 -0.66 8.58
C LYS A 21 -4.94 -0.74 8.10
N GLU A 22 -5.73 0.32 8.31
CA GLU A 22 -7.11 0.38 7.83
C GLU A 22 -7.15 0.28 6.30
N TYR A 23 -6.32 1.04 5.60
CA TYR A 23 -6.22 1.00 4.14
C TYR A 23 -5.89 -0.41 3.65
N HIS A 24 -4.97 -1.09 4.33
CA HIS A 24 -4.58 -2.45 3.98
C HIS A 24 -5.74 -3.43 4.18
N GLY A 25 -6.49 -3.31 5.28
CA GLY A 25 -7.71 -4.09 5.53
C GLY A 25 -8.78 -3.88 4.45
N ARG A 26 -9.08 -2.62 4.13
CA ARG A 26 -10.07 -2.25 3.10
C ARG A 26 -9.65 -2.74 1.72
N MET A 27 -8.37 -2.60 1.37
CA MET A 27 -7.83 -3.09 0.09
C MET A 27 -7.92 -4.62 -0.04
N LYS A 28 -7.65 -5.38 1.03
CA LYS A 28 -7.85 -6.84 1.07
C LYS A 28 -9.32 -7.21 0.83
N GLN A 29 -10.26 -6.39 1.31
CA GLN A 29 -11.70 -6.59 1.10
C GLN A 29 -12.22 -6.16 -0.27
N GLY A 30 -11.38 -5.63 -1.16
CA GLY A 30 -11.85 -5.14 -2.46
C GLY A 30 -11.86 -3.63 -2.60
N ILE A 31 -11.89 -2.90 -1.47
CA ILE A 31 -12.28 -1.49 -1.40
C ILE A 31 -11.04 -0.60 -1.49
N ILE A 32 -11.05 0.36 -2.42
CA ILE A 32 -10.00 1.39 -2.52
C ILE A 32 -10.39 2.53 -1.57
N PRO A 33 -9.53 2.89 -0.58
CA PRO A 33 -9.80 4.01 0.31
C PRO A 33 -9.91 5.32 -0.47
N SER A 34 -10.83 6.21 -0.08
CA SER A 34 -11.07 7.48 -0.79
C SER A 34 -9.80 8.33 -0.95
N SER A 35 -8.90 8.30 0.04
CA SER A 35 -7.61 9.00 0.00
C SER A 35 -6.63 8.45 -1.03
N LEU A 36 -6.87 7.24 -1.54
CA LEU A 36 -6.06 6.57 -2.56
C LEU A 36 -6.78 6.49 -3.92
N THR A 37 -8.03 6.97 -4.00
CA THR A 37 -8.81 6.99 -5.24
C THR A 37 -8.16 7.86 -6.32
N GLU A 38 -7.47 8.95 -5.95
CA GLU A 38 -6.70 9.77 -6.89
C GLU A 38 -5.62 8.96 -7.63
N PHE A 39 -5.12 7.90 -6.99
CA PHE A 39 -4.09 7.01 -7.51
C PHE A 39 -4.65 5.75 -8.17
N SER A 40 -5.98 5.56 -8.26
CA SER A 40 -6.60 4.36 -8.86
C SER A 40 -6.11 4.07 -10.28
N SER A 41 -5.68 5.10 -11.01
CA SER A 41 -5.06 5.01 -12.33
C SER A 41 -3.73 4.23 -12.35
N LEU A 42 -3.03 4.09 -11.21
CA LEU A 42 -1.84 3.25 -11.07
C LEU A 42 -2.19 1.75 -10.96
N GLY A 43 -3.46 1.43 -10.74
CA GLY A 43 -3.95 0.09 -10.50
C GLY A 43 -3.84 -0.33 -9.04
N LYS A 44 -4.89 -1.01 -8.56
CA LYS A 44 -5.02 -1.48 -7.18
C LYS A 44 -3.82 -2.29 -6.70
N ASN A 45 -3.29 -3.18 -7.56
CA ASN A 45 -2.14 -4.02 -7.22
C ASN A 45 -0.87 -3.20 -6.93
N VAL A 46 -0.68 -2.09 -7.65
CA VAL A 46 0.45 -1.20 -7.43
C VAL A 46 0.28 -0.48 -6.10
N ILE A 47 -0.89 0.10 -5.85
CA ILE A 47 -1.16 0.80 -4.58
C ILE A 47 -0.98 -0.16 -3.39
N MET A 48 -1.54 -1.37 -3.49
CA MET A 48 -1.41 -2.40 -2.45
C MET A 48 0.06 -2.78 -2.21
N LYS A 49 0.87 -2.93 -3.26
CA LYS A 49 2.30 -3.24 -3.16
C LYS A 49 3.08 -2.16 -2.40
N TYR A 50 2.79 -0.88 -2.66
CA TYR A 50 3.47 0.22 -1.96
C TYR A 50 2.96 0.41 -0.53
N LEU A 51 1.68 0.20 -0.30
CA LEU A 51 1.09 0.15 1.03
C LEU A 51 1.70 -0.96 1.90
N GLU A 52 1.80 -2.18 1.36
CA GLU A 52 2.47 -3.29 2.05
C GLU A 52 3.95 -2.99 2.30
N LYS A 53 4.65 -2.34 1.36
CA LYS A 53 6.05 -1.90 1.58
C LYS A 53 6.18 -0.94 2.75
N GLU A 54 5.33 0.07 2.85
CA GLU A 54 5.34 1.02 3.97
C GLU A 54 5.03 0.32 5.29
N LEU A 55 4.05 -0.58 5.32
CA LEU A 55 3.74 -1.37 6.51
C LEU A 55 4.88 -2.31 6.91
N ILE A 56 5.64 -2.86 5.95
CA ILE A 56 6.84 -3.65 6.22
C ILE A 56 7.97 -2.76 6.77
N LEU A 57 8.20 -1.59 6.17
CA LEU A 57 9.21 -0.62 6.63
C LEU A 57 8.95 -0.17 8.06
N ARG A 58 7.68 0.01 8.42
CA ARG A 58 7.24 0.36 9.79
C ARG A 58 7.16 -0.84 10.74
N GLY A 59 7.56 -2.03 10.31
CA GLY A 59 7.53 -3.25 11.13
C GLY A 59 6.12 -3.76 11.48
N VAL A 60 5.07 -3.25 10.83
CA VAL A 60 3.68 -3.61 11.11
C VAL A 60 3.32 -4.98 10.57
N ILE A 61 3.77 -5.29 9.35
CA ILE A 61 3.54 -6.58 8.71
C ILE A 61 4.87 -7.21 8.32
N LYS A 62 5.01 -8.51 8.53
CA LYS A 62 6.18 -9.26 8.06
C LYS A 62 6.03 -9.56 6.58
N LYS A 63 7.07 -9.29 5.78
CA LYS A 63 7.13 -9.73 4.38
C LYS A 63 7.00 -11.26 4.37
N LYS A 64 5.88 -11.79 3.89
CA LYS A 64 5.76 -13.23 3.61
C LYS A 64 6.73 -13.56 2.48
N ARG A 65 7.90 -14.09 2.84
CA ARG A 65 8.79 -14.74 1.90
C ARG A 65 8.04 -15.99 1.42
N ARG A 66 7.54 -16.00 0.19
CA ARG A 66 7.11 -17.25 -0.44
C ARG A 66 8.36 -18.09 -0.62
N VAL A 67 8.56 -19.07 0.26
CA VAL A 67 9.56 -20.11 0.05
C VAL A 67 9.01 -20.98 -1.08
N ARG A 68 9.62 -20.92 -2.27
CA ARG A 68 9.42 -21.94 -3.29
C ARG A 68 10.19 -23.17 -2.82
N ILE A 69 9.47 -24.21 -2.45
CA ILE A 69 10.03 -25.56 -2.29
C ILE A 69 10.02 -26.12 -3.72
N TYR A 70 11.21 -26.38 -4.25
CA TYR A 70 11.42 -27.05 -5.55
C TYR A 70 11.37 -28.56 -5.35
#